data_AF-A0AAU9D1Y0-F1
#
_entry.id   AF-A0AAU9D1Y0-F1
#
_cell.length_a   1.000
_cell.length_b   1.000
_cell.length_c   1.000
_cell.angle_alpha   90.00
_cell.angle_beta   90.00
_cell.angle_gamma   90.00
#
_symmetry.space_group_name_H-M   'P 1'
#
loop_
_entity.id
_entity.type
_entity.pdbx_description
1 polymer ?
#
loop_
_entity_poly.entity_id
_entity_poly.type
_entity_poly.pdbx_seq_one_letter_code
_entity_poly.pdbx_strand_id
1 'polypeptide(L)'
;MEKNLKYIIIWILGTLSIWLLIIIITTHVNIGSYFESILGTSGAQSWYYQLFPKTYVFSFFDIFTHFKLFDYLLLFYIVLEFILTIKTQNTNEYLFHVGLLFIYLSYFFDRWLYAIFSSTTKTDFIALVLFSSTFGYLFNLLVHKGKETESSTKNSFSIFLVSIICISCFAISQINLSKEVINTYATRAENGVYYKNLGGYLSNDGVSLYAGVPGVSDEGFDTLIDKTKGKNFFSTYSSALEVINNKFSKSHEDYIIHALGPKAQKNYLKNFQKNNYNVFLTPSIKSSLGYYEWIINSNWYFFKYIFEHYHYVDTHSYADIWRKDNKNRIISSKYSILTQKIKVTVMEGVSDITGIEIKTSKKINGIASLKIKYKVVDQTFGTIHSNIGIISALPDEFAGKAGSSYFNLPIKGEYEIPVYLNNGKGVALLFPFPQNKSNLIIESTKISEIIKYDYKNISNQ
;
A
#
# COMPACT_ATOMS: atom_id res chain seq x y z
N MET A 1 14.19 -17.58 40.42
CA MET A 1 12.99 -17.49 39.55
C MET A 1 12.25 -16.17 39.75
N GLU A 2 11.94 -15.76 40.99
CA GLU A 2 11.28 -14.47 41.28
C GLU A 2 12.04 -13.23 40.78
N LYS A 3 13.37 -13.20 40.94
CA LYS A 3 14.21 -12.09 40.46
C LYS A 3 14.07 -11.87 38.95
N ASN A 4 14.01 -12.95 38.16
CA ASN A 4 13.85 -12.89 36.70
C ASN A 4 12.44 -12.42 36.31
N LEU A 5 11.40 -12.85 37.03
CA LEU A 5 10.03 -12.40 36.79
C LEU A 5 9.88 -10.90 37.04
N LYS A 6 10.51 -10.37 38.10
CA LYS A 6 10.51 -8.93 38.39
C LYS A 6 11.12 -8.11 37.26
N TYR A 7 12.26 -8.53 36.71
CA TYR A 7 12.89 -7.82 35.59
C TYR A 7 12.06 -7.90 34.31
N ILE A 8 11.45 -9.06 34.02
CA ILE A 8 10.53 -9.21 32.88
C ILE A 8 9.35 -8.23 33.01
N ILE A 9 8.74 -8.12 34.20
CA ILE A 9 7.61 -7.21 34.42
C ILE A 9 8.05 -5.75 34.26
N ILE A 10 9.16 -5.34 34.87
CA ILE A 10 9.70 -3.98 34.73
C ILE A 10 9.95 -3.65 33.25
N TRP A 11 10.44 -4.62 32.50
CA TRP A 11 10.75 -4.46 31.09
C TRP A 11 9.49 -4.32 30.23
N ILE A 12 8.48 -5.17 30.46
CA ILE A 12 7.16 -5.03 29.80
C ILE A 12 6.56 -3.66 30.09
N LEU A 13 6.57 -3.23 31.37
CA LEU A 13 6.03 -1.93 31.76
C LEU A 13 6.84 -0.77 31.17
N GLY A 14 8.16 -0.86 31.14
CA GLY A 14 9.03 0.13 30.52
C GLY A 14 8.77 0.28 29.03
N THR A 15 8.70 -0.84 28.31
CA THR A 15 8.38 -0.85 26.87
C THR A 15 6.99 -0.29 26.59
N LEU A 16 5.97 -0.69 27.37
CA LEU A 16 4.61 -0.13 27.25
C LEU A 16 4.58 1.38 27.54
N SER A 17 5.38 1.84 28.51
CA SER A 17 5.46 3.26 28.87
C SER A 17 6.13 4.09 27.77
N ILE A 18 7.23 3.60 27.19
CA ILE A 18 7.90 4.24 26.06
C ILE A 18 6.98 4.25 24.83
N TRP A 19 6.31 3.13 24.56
CA TRP A 19 5.35 3.03 23.47
C TRP A 19 4.20 4.03 23.64
N LEU A 20 3.63 4.14 24.84
CA LEU A 20 2.60 5.12 25.15
C LEU A 20 3.13 6.56 25.02
N LEU A 21 4.35 6.84 25.48
CA LEU A 21 4.98 8.14 25.34
C LEU A 21 5.17 8.51 23.87
N ILE A 22 5.63 7.58 23.04
CA ILE A 22 5.76 7.78 21.59
C ILE A 22 4.38 8.09 20.98
N ILE A 23 3.34 7.34 21.35
CA ILE A 23 1.97 7.62 20.88
C ILE A 23 1.55 9.03 21.29
N ILE A 24 1.75 9.42 22.54
CA ILE A 24 1.40 10.76 23.04
C ILE A 24 2.14 11.85 22.25
N ILE A 25 3.44 11.69 22.02
CA ILE A 25 4.25 12.66 21.29
C ILE A 25 3.80 12.75 19.83
N THR A 26 3.71 11.61 19.15
CA THR A 26 3.39 11.53 17.70
C THR A 26 1.96 11.93 17.38
N THR A 27 1.02 11.71 18.29
CA THR A 27 -0.38 12.12 18.12
C THR A 27 -0.68 13.50 18.69
N HIS A 28 0.31 14.19 19.25
CA HIS A 28 0.10 15.41 20.02
C HIS A 28 -1.05 15.25 21.05
N VAL A 29 -0.98 14.19 21.86
CA VAL A 29 -1.93 13.81 22.91
C VAL A 29 -3.26 13.22 22.39
N ASN A 30 -3.48 13.11 21.07
CA ASN A 30 -4.66 12.45 20.50
C ASN A 30 -4.49 10.92 20.42
N ILE A 31 -4.39 10.25 21.56
CA ILE A 31 -4.15 8.79 21.62
C ILE A 31 -5.26 8.01 20.89
N GLY A 32 -6.50 8.51 20.93
CA GLY A 32 -7.63 7.91 20.21
C GLY A 32 -7.39 7.81 18.70
N SER A 33 -6.82 8.84 18.08
CA SER A 33 -6.56 8.83 16.63
C SER A 33 -5.52 7.78 16.22
N TYR A 34 -4.54 7.48 17.07
CA TYR A 34 -3.59 6.40 16.82
C TYR A 34 -4.29 5.04 16.72
N PHE A 35 -5.14 4.70 17.69
CA PHE A 35 -5.86 3.43 17.67
C PHE A 35 -6.89 3.37 16.54
N GLU A 36 -7.55 4.48 16.23
CA GLU A 36 -8.44 4.56 15.06
C GLU A 36 -7.69 4.34 13.74
N SER A 37 -6.51 4.92 13.60
CA SER A 37 -5.65 4.72 12.43
C SER A 37 -5.15 3.28 12.32
N ILE A 38 -4.63 2.69 13.41
CA ILE A 38 -4.06 1.34 13.39
C ILE A 38 -5.13 0.26 13.22
N LEU A 39 -6.23 0.34 13.99
CA LEU A 39 -7.29 -0.68 13.93
C LEU A 39 -8.24 -0.50 12.74
N GLY A 40 -8.40 0.74 12.25
CA GLY A 40 -9.22 1.06 11.09
C GLY A 40 -8.41 1.03 9.79
N THR A 41 -7.65 2.10 9.56
CA THR A 41 -6.94 2.36 8.29
C THR A 41 -5.88 1.30 8.00
N SER A 42 -5.00 0.98 8.96
CA SER A 42 -3.92 0.00 8.77
C SER A 42 -4.45 -1.44 8.63
N GLY A 43 -5.54 -1.78 9.31
CA GLY A 43 -6.24 -3.05 9.11
C GLY A 43 -6.73 -3.22 7.67
N ALA A 44 -7.25 -2.15 7.07
CA ALA A 44 -7.72 -2.14 5.69
C ALA A 44 -6.60 -2.05 4.65
N GLN A 45 -5.46 -1.46 5.01
CA GLN A 45 -4.28 -1.30 4.15
C GLN A 45 -3.77 -2.62 3.57
N SER A 46 -3.82 -3.68 4.39
CA SER A 46 -3.33 -5.02 4.05
C SER A 46 -3.99 -5.61 2.80
N TRP A 47 -5.31 -5.50 2.66
CA TRP A 47 -6.01 -5.99 1.47
C TRP A 47 -6.11 -4.92 0.38
N TYR A 48 -6.16 -3.63 0.74
CA TYR A 48 -6.35 -2.55 -0.23
C TYR A 48 -5.19 -2.41 -1.22
N TYR A 49 -3.93 -2.42 -0.74
CA TYR A 49 -2.74 -2.19 -1.55
C TYR A 49 -2.02 -3.47 -2.02
N GLN A 50 -2.44 -4.66 -1.58
CA GLN A 50 -1.78 -5.91 -1.98
C GLN A 50 -2.05 -6.21 -3.46
N LEU A 51 -1.15 -5.77 -4.32
CA LEU A 51 -1.26 -5.93 -5.76
C LEU A 51 -0.21 -6.95 -6.21
N PHE A 52 -0.66 -7.90 -7.05
CA PHE A 52 0.04 -8.88 -7.90
C PHE A 52 -0.24 -10.36 -7.57
N PRO A 53 -0.63 -11.18 -8.56
CA PRO A 53 -0.56 -12.65 -8.47
C PRO A 53 0.87 -13.18 -8.20
N LYS A 54 1.89 -12.36 -8.45
CA LYS A 54 3.31 -12.63 -8.14
C LYS A 54 3.70 -12.19 -6.72
N THR A 55 2.79 -11.59 -5.95
CA THR A 55 3.02 -11.20 -4.55
C THR A 55 3.25 -12.47 -3.76
N TYR A 56 4.43 -12.60 -3.18
CA TYR A 56 4.74 -13.73 -2.34
C TYR A 56 3.84 -13.72 -1.10
N VAL A 57 2.97 -14.74 -0.97
CA VAL A 57 2.14 -14.90 0.23
C VAL A 57 2.98 -15.59 1.28
N PHE A 58 3.38 -14.80 2.29
CA PHE A 58 4.16 -15.30 3.39
C PHE A 58 3.39 -16.38 4.17
N SER A 59 3.95 -17.58 4.20
CA SER A 59 3.52 -18.70 5.04
C SER A 59 4.50 -18.89 6.20
N PHE A 60 4.04 -19.50 7.29
CA PHE A 60 4.92 -19.79 8.43
C PHE A 60 6.16 -20.60 8.03
N PHE A 61 6.06 -21.48 7.02
CA PHE A 61 7.19 -22.27 6.53
C PHE A 61 8.25 -21.44 5.79
N ASP A 62 7.90 -20.24 5.36
CA ASP A 62 8.82 -19.34 4.64
C ASP A 62 9.84 -18.70 5.58
N ILE A 63 9.54 -18.69 6.89
CA ILE A 63 10.52 -18.47 7.96
C ILE A 63 11.65 -19.52 7.89
N PHE A 64 11.48 -20.69 7.26
CA PHE A 64 12.55 -21.68 7.19
C PHE A 64 13.18 -21.79 5.81
N THR A 65 12.47 -21.37 4.76
CA THR A 65 12.92 -21.54 3.37
C THR A 65 13.47 -20.26 2.73
N HIS A 66 13.12 -19.08 3.25
CA HIS A 66 13.48 -17.77 2.67
C HIS A 66 14.44 -16.94 3.54
N PHE A 67 14.99 -17.52 4.60
CA PHE A 67 16.04 -16.87 5.37
C PHE A 67 17.25 -16.59 4.48
N LYS A 68 17.58 -15.31 4.35
CA LYS A 68 18.87 -14.89 3.79
C LYS A 68 19.94 -15.06 4.87
N LEU A 69 21.22 -15.03 4.48
CA LEU A 69 22.35 -15.12 5.41
C LEU A 69 22.20 -14.17 6.63
N PHE A 70 21.73 -12.95 6.39
CA PHE A 70 21.49 -11.96 7.46
C PHE A 70 20.43 -12.39 8.49
N ASP A 71 19.43 -13.18 8.09
CA ASP A 71 18.38 -13.63 9.00
C ASP A 71 18.91 -14.72 9.93
N TYR A 72 19.75 -15.62 9.40
CA TYR A 72 20.47 -16.61 10.21
C TYR A 72 21.47 -15.96 11.16
N LEU A 73 22.20 -14.93 10.70
CA LEU A 73 23.13 -14.18 11.56
C LEU A 73 22.38 -13.45 12.68
N LEU A 74 21.26 -12.82 12.37
CA LEU A 74 20.43 -12.15 13.38
C LEU A 74 19.87 -13.14 14.40
N LEU A 75 19.37 -14.30 13.94
CA LEU A 75 18.91 -15.37 14.83
C LEU A 75 20.06 -15.89 15.72
N PHE A 76 21.26 -16.06 15.15
CA PHE A 76 22.45 -16.44 15.90
C PHE A 76 22.76 -15.42 17.01
N TYR A 77 22.73 -14.12 16.70
CA TYR A 77 22.93 -13.07 17.70
C TYR A 77 21.82 -13.08 18.77
N ILE A 78 20.55 -13.28 18.40
CA ILE A 78 19.43 -13.42 19.35
C ILE A 78 19.71 -14.57 20.32
N VAL A 79 20.10 -15.75 19.81
CA VAL A 79 20.40 -16.92 20.64
C VAL A 79 21.64 -16.66 21.51
N LEU A 80 22.68 -16.04 20.97
CA LEU A 80 23.89 -15.68 21.70
C LEU A 80 23.58 -14.75 22.88
N GLU A 81 22.88 -13.64 22.64
CA GLU A 81 22.50 -12.70 23.70
C GLU A 81 21.58 -13.35 24.74
N PHE A 82 20.66 -14.21 24.32
CA PHE A 82 19.80 -14.94 25.24
C PHE A 82 20.62 -15.84 26.19
N ILE A 83 21.60 -16.57 25.65
CA ILE A 83 22.50 -17.41 26.45
C ILE A 83 23.36 -16.56 27.40
N LEU A 84 23.93 -15.45 26.91
CA LEU A 84 24.74 -14.53 27.72
C LEU A 84 23.90 -13.92 28.85
N THR A 85 22.69 -13.47 28.54
CA THR A 85 21.72 -12.95 29.53
C THR A 85 21.46 -13.93 30.66
N ILE A 86 21.32 -15.23 30.36
CA ILE A 86 21.07 -16.26 31.39
C ILE A 86 22.32 -16.54 32.24
N LYS A 87 23.51 -16.52 31.63
CA LYS A 87 24.77 -16.84 32.32
C LYS A 87 25.30 -15.71 33.18
N THR A 88 25.00 -14.47 32.81
CA THR A 88 25.52 -13.28 33.46
C THR A 88 24.90 -13.07 34.84
N GLN A 89 25.77 -12.93 35.85
CA GLN A 89 25.36 -12.62 37.23
C GLN A 89 25.49 -11.12 37.55
N ASN A 90 26.25 -10.37 36.74
CA ASN A 90 26.42 -8.93 36.87
C ASN A 90 25.18 -8.19 36.33
N THR A 91 24.63 -7.28 37.13
CA THR A 91 23.40 -6.57 36.76
C THR A 91 23.58 -5.63 35.56
N ASN A 92 24.74 -4.98 35.43
CA ASN A 92 24.99 -4.05 34.32
C ASN A 92 25.17 -4.80 32.99
N GLU A 93 25.93 -5.90 33.00
CA GLU A 93 26.08 -6.78 31.84
C GLU A 93 24.75 -7.45 31.47
N TYR A 94 23.95 -7.85 32.47
CA TYR A 94 22.61 -8.39 32.24
C TYR A 94 21.72 -7.38 31.49
N LEU A 95 21.69 -6.13 31.95
CA LEU A 95 20.92 -5.06 31.29
C LEU A 95 21.43 -4.77 29.88
N PHE A 96 22.74 -4.85 29.64
CA PHE A 96 23.34 -4.70 28.32
C PHE A 96 22.86 -5.78 27.34
N HIS A 97 22.96 -7.06 27.73
CA HIS A 97 22.52 -8.17 26.88
C HIS A 97 21.01 -8.17 26.63
N VAL A 98 20.20 -7.81 27.63
CA VAL A 98 18.75 -7.60 27.46
C VAL A 98 18.47 -6.47 26.47
N GLY A 99 19.23 -5.38 26.52
CA GLY A 99 19.12 -4.27 25.57
C GLY A 99 19.46 -4.67 24.13
N LEU A 100 20.53 -5.46 23.93
CA LEU A 100 20.87 -6.00 22.61
C LEU A 100 19.83 -6.99 22.10
N LEU A 101 19.33 -7.87 22.97
CA LEU A 101 18.26 -8.81 22.65
C LEU A 101 16.99 -8.08 22.20
N PHE A 102 16.63 -6.97 22.86
CA PHE A 102 15.52 -6.12 22.45
C PHE A 102 15.70 -5.59 21.03
N ILE A 103 16.88 -5.03 20.75
CA ILE A 103 17.23 -4.47 19.45
C ILE A 103 17.08 -5.57 18.39
N TYR A 104 17.73 -6.73 18.57
CA TYR A 104 17.69 -7.79 17.58
C TYR A 104 16.29 -8.36 17.34
N LEU A 105 15.52 -8.59 18.40
CA LEU A 105 14.14 -9.05 18.28
C LEU A 105 13.27 -8.02 17.56
N SER A 106 13.42 -6.73 17.88
CA SER A 106 12.64 -5.66 17.25
C SER A 106 12.89 -5.62 15.74
N TYR A 107 14.15 -5.70 15.30
CA TYR A 107 14.50 -5.72 13.87
C TYR A 107 14.12 -7.02 13.17
N PHE A 108 14.22 -8.16 13.87
CA PHE A 108 13.73 -9.42 13.36
C PHE A 108 12.23 -9.33 13.07
N PHE A 109 11.43 -8.86 14.04
CA PHE A 109 9.99 -8.70 13.86
C PHE A 109 9.64 -7.61 12.83
N ASP A 110 10.32 -6.45 12.83
CA ASP A 110 10.07 -5.38 11.86
C ASP A 110 10.25 -5.86 10.42
N ARG A 111 11.34 -6.57 10.13
CA ARG A 111 11.56 -7.14 8.80
C ARG A 111 10.45 -8.09 8.39
N TRP A 112 10.01 -8.96 9.29
CA TRP A 112 8.95 -9.92 8.99
C TRP A 112 7.59 -9.25 8.85
N LEU A 113 7.25 -8.30 9.71
CA LEU A 113 6.04 -7.48 9.56
C LEU A 113 6.08 -6.72 8.22
N TYR A 114 7.21 -6.13 7.87
CA TYR A 114 7.39 -5.45 6.60
C TYR A 114 7.25 -6.42 5.41
N ALA A 115 7.83 -7.63 5.48
CA ALA A 115 7.67 -8.65 4.45
C ALA A 115 6.21 -9.10 4.28
N ILE A 116 5.52 -9.28 5.40
CA ILE A 116 4.10 -9.66 5.48
C ILE A 116 3.21 -8.58 4.83
N PHE A 117 3.46 -7.29 5.11
CA PHE A 117 2.58 -6.21 4.64
C PHE A 117 2.96 -5.60 3.29
N SER A 118 4.26 -5.59 2.95
CA SER A 118 4.75 -4.95 1.72
C SER A 118 5.11 -5.93 0.62
N SER A 119 5.13 -7.24 0.90
CA SER A 119 5.66 -8.30 0.01
C SER A 119 7.12 -8.14 -0.40
N THR A 120 7.84 -7.20 0.23
CA THR A 120 9.26 -6.93 0.00
C THR A 120 10.04 -7.09 1.30
N THR A 121 11.33 -7.38 1.23
CA THR A 121 12.18 -7.49 2.43
C THR A 121 13.10 -6.27 2.52
N LYS A 122 13.16 -5.62 3.69
CA LYS A 122 14.17 -4.60 3.99
C LYS A 122 15.36 -5.25 4.68
N THR A 123 16.52 -5.19 4.06
CA THR A 123 17.76 -5.77 4.61
C THR A 123 18.70 -4.73 5.22
N ASP A 124 18.54 -3.46 4.85
CA ASP A 124 19.56 -2.44 5.08
C ASP A 124 19.74 -2.12 6.58
N PHE A 125 18.65 -2.02 7.33
CA PHE A 125 18.69 -1.81 8.78
C PHE A 125 19.23 -3.02 9.55
N ILE A 126 18.88 -4.24 9.13
CA ILE A 126 19.43 -5.47 9.73
C ILE A 126 20.93 -5.52 9.50
N ALA A 127 21.40 -5.19 8.30
CA ALA A 127 22.83 -5.13 8.01
C ALA A 127 23.56 -4.10 8.88
N LEU A 128 22.96 -2.93 9.12
CA LEU A 128 23.52 -1.90 10.00
C LEU A 128 23.63 -2.35 11.47
N VAL A 129 22.58 -3.01 11.98
CA VAL A 129 22.53 -3.52 13.35
C VAL A 129 23.56 -4.64 13.52
N LEU A 130 23.59 -5.60 12.61
CA LEU A 130 24.58 -6.68 12.61
C LEU A 130 26.00 -6.14 12.49
N PHE A 131 26.22 -5.13 11.65
CA PHE A 131 27.51 -4.47 11.53
C PHE A 131 27.93 -3.82 12.85
N SER A 132 27.06 -3.00 13.44
CA SER A 132 27.35 -2.26 14.68
C SER A 132 27.64 -3.21 15.84
N SER A 133 26.87 -4.29 15.94
CA SER A 133 27.06 -5.33 16.95
C SER A 133 28.33 -6.13 16.75
N THR A 134 28.60 -6.58 15.53
CA THR A 134 29.85 -7.31 15.22
C THR A 134 31.06 -6.42 15.47
N PHE A 135 30.99 -5.14 15.09
CA PHE A 135 32.03 -4.14 15.35
C PHE A 135 32.22 -3.87 16.85
N GLY A 136 31.14 -3.75 17.61
CA GLY A 136 31.21 -3.59 19.07
C GLY A 136 31.86 -4.78 19.76
N TYR A 137 31.51 -6.00 19.36
CA TYR A 137 32.15 -7.23 19.86
C TYR A 137 33.63 -7.31 19.47
N LEU A 138 33.98 -6.93 18.24
CA LEU A 138 35.35 -6.81 17.77
C LEU A 138 36.15 -5.82 18.62
N PHE A 139 35.61 -4.62 18.82
CA PHE A 139 36.27 -3.57 19.58
C PHE A 139 36.52 -4.03 21.02
N ASN A 140 35.52 -4.64 21.66
CA ASN A 140 35.69 -5.21 22.99
C ASN A 140 36.74 -6.33 23.02
N LEU A 141 36.76 -7.22 22.03
CA LEU A 141 37.80 -8.25 21.91
C LEU A 141 39.20 -7.64 21.77
N LEU A 142 39.37 -6.63 20.92
CA LEU A 142 40.64 -5.94 20.70
C LEU A 142 41.11 -5.18 21.95
N VAL A 143 40.20 -4.50 22.64
CA VAL A 143 40.50 -3.70 23.84
C VAL A 143 40.78 -4.58 25.06
N HIS A 144 40.02 -5.68 25.25
CA HIS A 144 40.26 -6.59 26.37
C HIS A 144 41.47 -7.51 26.15
N LYS A 145 41.67 -8.04 24.94
CA LYS A 145 42.84 -8.90 24.65
C LYS A 145 44.13 -8.12 24.38
N GLY A 146 44.05 -6.83 24.08
CA GLY A 146 45.23 -5.94 24.11
C GLY A 146 45.87 -5.82 25.50
N LYS A 147 45.17 -6.27 26.56
CA LYS A 147 45.69 -6.34 27.93
C LYS A 147 46.26 -7.70 28.32
N GLU A 148 45.99 -8.77 27.55
CA GLU A 148 46.49 -10.13 27.82
C GLU A 148 47.33 -10.63 26.64
N THR A 149 48.62 -10.31 26.68
CA THR A 149 49.63 -10.73 25.70
C THR A 149 50.14 -12.15 26.00
N GLU A 150 49.80 -13.12 25.14
CA GLU A 150 50.66 -14.27 24.73
C GLU A 150 49.86 -15.27 23.86
N SER A 151 49.63 -14.96 22.57
CA SER A 151 49.26 -15.92 21.49
C SER A 151 48.88 -15.13 20.23
N SER A 152 49.86 -14.77 19.39
CA SER A 152 49.68 -13.78 18.32
C SER A 152 49.15 -14.33 16.98
N THR A 153 49.29 -15.63 16.69
CA THR A 153 48.99 -16.15 15.33
C THR A 153 47.56 -16.65 15.14
N LYS A 154 46.96 -17.33 16.12
CA LYS A 154 45.53 -17.76 16.05
C LYS A 154 44.55 -16.60 16.17
N ASN A 155 44.89 -15.57 16.94
CA ASN A 155 44.04 -14.39 17.14
C ASN A 155 43.99 -13.47 15.90
N SER A 156 45.07 -13.41 15.12
CA SER A 156 45.15 -12.59 13.90
C SER A 156 44.18 -13.06 12.81
N PHE A 157 43.97 -14.38 12.68
CA PHE A 157 43.03 -14.94 11.70
C PHE A 157 41.57 -14.66 12.06
N SER A 158 41.20 -14.75 13.34
CA SER A 158 39.85 -14.41 13.80
C SER A 158 39.55 -12.92 13.62
N ILE A 159 40.51 -12.04 13.95
CA ILE A 159 40.38 -10.59 13.72
C ILE A 159 40.24 -10.30 12.22
N PHE A 160 41.04 -10.96 11.37
CA PHE A 160 40.98 -10.81 9.92
C PHE A 160 39.64 -11.27 9.33
N LEU A 161 39.16 -12.46 9.71
CA LEU A 161 37.90 -13.01 9.20
C LEU A 161 36.70 -12.14 9.60
N VAL A 162 36.67 -11.67 10.85
CA VAL A 162 35.57 -10.82 11.34
C VAL A 162 35.69 -9.41 10.76
N SER A 163 36.90 -8.90 10.50
CA SER A 163 37.10 -7.63 9.77
C SER A 163 36.59 -7.73 8.33
N ILE A 164 36.82 -8.85 7.65
CA ILE A 164 36.24 -9.13 6.33
C ILE A 164 34.71 -9.14 6.39
N ILE A 165 34.11 -9.79 7.40
CA ILE A 165 32.65 -9.81 7.58
C ILE A 165 32.12 -8.39 7.82
N CYS A 166 32.77 -7.60 8.69
CA CYS A 166 32.39 -6.21 8.96
C CYS A 166 32.51 -5.32 7.72
N ILE A 167 33.64 -5.39 7.01
CA ILE A 167 33.87 -4.62 5.77
C ILE A 167 32.86 -5.04 4.70
N SER A 168 32.55 -6.33 4.59
CA SER A 168 31.55 -6.83 3.62
C SER A 168 30.14 -6.36 3.98
N CYS A 169 29.75 -6.42 5.25
CA CYS A 169 28.43 -5.93 5.71
C CYS A 169 28.29 -4.41 5.51
N PHE A 170 29.35 -3.65 5.81
CA PHE A 170 29.39 -2.21 5.60
C PHE A 170 29.41 -1.84 4.11
N ALA A 171 30.21 -2.52 3.30
CA ALA A 171 30.27 -2.29 1.86
C ALA A 171 28.91 -2.58 1.19
N ILE A 172 28.22 -3.66 1.59
CA ILE A 172 26.89 -3.99 1.06
C ILE A 172 25.85 -2.94 1.49
N SER A 173 25.86 -2.49 2.76
CA SER A 173 24.92 -1.46 3.22
C SER A 173 25.18 -0.12 2.53
N GLN A 174 26.43 0.26 2.32
CA GLN A 174 26.81 1.48 1.61
C GLN A 174 26.56 1.41 0.10
N ILE A 175 26.68 0.25 -0.55
CA ILE A 175 26.38 0.09 -2.00
C ILE A 175 24.89 0.33 -2.26
N ASN A 176 24.00 -0.17 -1.40
CA ASN A 176 22.57 0.06 -1.55
C ASN A 176 22.21 1.52 -1.24
N LEU A 177 22.75 2.07 -0.15
CA LEU A 177 22.52 3.46 0.26
C LEU A 177 23.07 4.44 -0.79
N SER A 178 24.27 4.20 -1.32
CA SER A 178 24.87 5.05 -2.36
C SER A 178 24.10 4.98 -3.67
N LYS A 179 23.58 3.83 -4.10
CA LYS A 179 22.70 3.77 -5.28
C LYS A 179 21.42 4.57 -5.08
N GLU A 180 20.79 4.49 -3.91
CA GLU A 180 19.56 5.20 -3.60
C GLU A 180 19.80 6.71 -3.45
N VAL A 181 20.88 7.11 -2.77
CA VAL A 181 21.32 8.50 -2.64
C VAL A 181 21.74 9.07 -3.99
N ILE A 182 22.58 8.37 -4.76
CA ILE A 182 23.01 8.80 -6.10
C ILE A 182 21.80 8.91 -7.02
N ASN A 183 20.89 7.92 -7.06
CA ASN A 183 19.67 8.05 -7.84
C ASN A 183 18.81 9.23 -7.37
N THR A 184 18.64 9.43 -6.06
CA THR A 184 17.82 10.52 -5.51
C THR A 184 18.41 11.90 -5.82
N TYR A 185 19.73 12.06 -5.71
CA TYR A 185 20.40 13.34 -5.96
C TYR A 185 20.62 13.59 -7.46
N ALA A 186 21.01 12.58 -8.24
CA ALA A 186 21.16 12.69 -9.69
C ALA A 186 19.82 12.97 -10.40
N THR A 187 18.71 12.41 -9.91
CA THR A 187 17.38 12.68 -10.49
C THR A 187 16.77 14.02 -10.06
N ARG A 188 17.10 14.53 -8.86
CA ARG A 188 16.53 15.79 -8.35
C ARG A 188 17.27 17.05 -8.79
N ALA A 189 18.59 17.00 -8.94
CA ALA A 189 19.40 18.21 -9.10
C ALA A 189 19.43 18.78 -10.52
N GLU A 190 19.26 17.96 -11.57
CA GLU A 190 19.46 18.40 -12.95
C GLU A 190 18.17 18.66 -13.74
N ASN A 191 17.00 18.41 -13.15
CA ASN A 191 15.77 18.19 -13.92
C ASN A 191 14.50 18.81 -13.29
N GLY A 192 14.63 19.70 -12.30
CA GLY A 192 13.48 20.32 -11.66
C GLY A 192 13.10 21.65 -12.30
N VAL A 193 11.81 21.91 -12.56
CA VAL A 193 11.33 23.22 -13.00
C VAL A 193 10.80 24.02 -11.80
N TYR A 194 11.37 25.20 -11.54
CA TYR A 194 10.91 26.08 -10.48
C TYR A 194 9.53 26.68 -10.83
N TYR A 195 8.55 26.53 -9.93
CA TYR A 195 7.22 27.12 -10.10
C TYR A 195 6.95 28.16 -9.01
N LYS A 196 6.90 29.44 -9.42
CA LYS A 196 6.85 30.59 -8.50
C LYS A 196 5.68 30.54 -7.51
N ASN A 197 4.49 30.11 -7.94
CA ASN A 197 3.31 30.07 -7.06
C ASN A 197 3.40 28.97 -5.99
N LEU A 198 4.30 27.99 -6.14
CA LEU A 198 4.58 26.96 -5.14
C LEU A 198 5.82 27.29 -4.29
N GLY A 199 6.62 28.28 -4.69
CA GLY A 199 7.88 28.62 -4.03
C GLY A 199 8.94 27.50 -4.09
N GLY A 200 8.81 26.54 -5.02
CA GLY A 200 9.64 25.33 -5.06
C GLY A 200 9.81 24.73 -6.46
N TYR A 201 10.61 23.67 -6.54
CA TYR A 201 10.88 22.94 -7.78
C TYR A 201 9.94 21.74 -7.92
N LEU A 202 9.38 21.57 -9.11
CA LEU A 202 8.63 20.39 -9.54
C LEU A 202 9.59 19.40 -10.20
N SER A 203 9.41 18.10 -10.00
CA SER A 203 10.19 17.05 -10.69
C SER A 203 9.86 17.01 -12.20
N ASN A 204 10.66 16.28 -12.98
CA ASN A 204 10.39 16.03 -14.40
C ASN A 204 8.98 15.46 -14.68
N ASP A 205 8.41 14.65 -13.79
CA ASP A 205 7.01 14.19 -13.94
C ASP A 205 5.98 15.32 -13.71
N GLY A 206 6.36 16.32 -12.91
CA GLY A 206 5.65 17.59 -12.75
C GLY A 206 5.82 18.53 -13.95
N VAL A 207 6.67 18.22 -14.93
CA VAL A 207 6.76 18.99 -16.19
C VAL A 207 5.51 18.83 -17.06
N SER A 208 4.71 17.79 -16.80
CA SER A 208 3.34 17.66 -17.33
C SER A 208 2.41 18.84 -16.95
N LEU A 209 2.86 19.71 -16.03
CA LEU A 209 2.25 20.97 -15.62
C LEU A 209 2.59 22.15 -16.56
N TYR A 210 3.42 21.99 -17.59
CA TYR A 210 3.79 23.08 -18.51
C TYR A 210 3.33 22.81 -19.94
N ALA A 211 2.78 23.84 -20.60
CA ALA A 211 2.53 23.84 -22.04
C ALA A 211 3.87 23.85 -22.80
N GLY A 212 3.97 23.08 -23.89
CA GLY A 212 5.09 23.19 -24.85
C GLY A 212 6.27 22.24 -24.60
N VAL A 213 6.13 21.22 -23.75
CA VAL A 213 7.10 20.12 -23.66
C VAL A 213 6.70 18.99 -24.62
N PRO A 214 7.59 18.47 -25.48
CA PRO A 214 7.25 17.41 -26.43
C PRO A 214 6.65 16.19 -25.71
N GLY A 215 5.38 15.87 -26.00
CA GLY A 215 4.65 14.76 -25.39
C GLY A 215 3.74 15.13 -24.20
N VAL A 216 3.68 16.40 -23.80
CA VAL A 216 2.70 16.95 -22.84
C VAL A 216 1.65 17.75 -23.62
N SER A 217 0.38 17.74 -23.18
CA SER A 217 -0.69 18.51 -23.81
C SER A 217 -0.33 20.00 -23.95
N ASP A 218 -0.76 20.64 -25.05
CA ASP A 218 -0.56 22.06 -25.32
C ASP A 218 -1.19 23.00 -24.26
N GLU A 219 -2.08 22.48 -23.41
CA GLU A 219 -2.62 23.19 -22.25
C GLU A 219 -1.71 22.98 -21.04
N GLY A 220 -1.08 24.06 -20.57
CA GLY A 220 -0.29 24.07 -19.35
C GLY A 220 -1.17 24.11 -18.10
N PHE A 221 -0.56 23.90 -16.93
CA PHE A 221 -1.25 23.88 -15.63
C PHE A 221 -1.98 25.19 -15.30
N ASP A 222 -1.55 26.31 -15.87
CA ASP A 222 -2.25 27.59 -15.77
C ASP A 222 -3.70 27.50 -16.30
N THR A 223 -3.95 26.69 -17.34
CA THR A 223 -5.30 26.42 -17.84
C THR A 223 -6.14 25.66 -16.82
N LEU A 224 -5.56 24.68 -16.12
CA LEU A 224 -6.25 23.96 -15.05
C LEU A 224 -6.51 24.88 -13.84
N ILE A 225 -5.56 25.76 -13.52
CA ILE A 225 -5.73 26.80 -12.51
C ILE A 225 -6.91 27.69 -12.89
N ASP A 226 -6.98 28.21 -14.11
CA ASP A 226 -8.10 29.03 -14.56
C ASP A 226 -9.44 28.27 -14.55
N LYS A 227 -9.43 26.99 -14.93
CA LYS A 227 -10.61 26.12 -14.86
C LYS A 227 -11.09 25.89 -13.42
N THR A 228 -10.27 26.10 -12.39
CA THR A 228 -10.58 25.86 -10.96
C THR A 228 -10.58 27.11 -10.08
N LYS A 229 -10.03 28.22 -10.56
CA LYS A 229 -9.87 29.49 -9.86
C LYS A 229 -11.22 30.02 -9.37
N GLY A 230 -11.28 30.36 -8.09
CA GLY A 230 -12.51 30.85 -7.44
C GLY A 230 -13.62 29.80 -7.27
N LYS A 231 -13.49 28.59 -7.85
CA LYS A 231 -14.53 27.55 -7.76
C LYS A 231 -14.36 26.70 -6.51
N ASN A 232 -15.47 26.27 -5.92
CA ASN A 232 -15.43 25.26 -4.87
C ASN A 232 -15.16 23.89 -5.51
N PHE A 233 -13.90 23.44 -5.48
CA PHE A 233 -13.48 22.19 -6.09
C PHE A 233 -12.92 21.21 -5.05
N PHE A 234 -12.89 19.95 -5.44
CA PHE A 234 -12.31 18.86 -4.66
C PHE A 234 -11.52 17.95 -5.58
N SER A 235 -10.34 17.53 -5.17
CA SER A 235 -9.54 16.51 -5.84
C SER A 235 -9.48 15.25 -4.98
N THR A 236 -9.47 14.08 -5.63
CA THR A 236 -9.13 12.85 -4.91
C THR A 236 -7.66 12.80 -4.47
N TYR A 237 -6.82 13.69 -5.03
CA TYR A 237 -5.43 13.87 -4.68
C TYR A 237 -5.08 15.35 -4.48
N SER A 238 -4.93 15.74 -3.21
CA SER A 238 -4.49 17.09 -2.84
C SER A 238 -3.00 17.26 -3.08
N SER A 239 -2.62 18.35 -3.74
CA SER A 239 -1.33 18.48 -4.43
C SER A 239 -1.02 19.96 -4.75
N ALA A 240 -0.26 20.24 -5.81
CA ALA A 240 0.11 21.58 -6.23
C ALA A 240 -1.10 22.51 -6.45
N LEU A 241 -2.20 22.00 -7.01
CA LEU A 241 -3.37 22.81 -7.36
C LEU A 241 -4.06 23.39 -6.13
N GLU A 242 -4.14 22.60 -5.06
CA GLU A 242 -4.70 22.94 -3.75
C GLU A 242 -3.86 24.01 -3.06
N VAL A 243 -2.52 23.88 -3.11
CA VAL A 243 -1.60 24.89 -2.56
C VAL A 243 -1.78 26.23 -3.27
N ILE A 244 -1.80 26.23 -4.61
CA ILE A 244 -1.94 27.46 -5.40
C ILE A 244 -3.28 28.14 -5.17
N ASN A 245 -4.35 27.36 -5.00
CA ASN A 245 -5.68 27.89 -4.72
C ASN A 245 -5.93 28.19 -3.24
N ASN A 246 -5.00 27.86 -2.35
CA ASN A 246 -5.16 27.86 -0.89
C ASN A 246 -6.44 27.12 -0.45
N LYS A 247 -6.66 25.93 -1.01
CA LYS A 247 -7.82 25.08 -0.77
C LYS A 247 -7.38 23.67 -0.43
N PHE A 248 -7.38 23.35 0.85
CA PHE A 248 -7.05 22.01 1.34
C PHE A 248 -8.31 21.19 1.62
N SER A 249 -8.19 19.88 1.45
CA SER A 249 -9.28 18.96 1.74
C SER A 249 -9.73 19.08 3.19
N LYS A 250 -11.04 19.28 3.38
CA LYS A 250 -11.67 19.31 4.72
C LYS A 250 -12.03 17.92 5.23
N SER A 251 -11.67 16.84 4.52
CA SER A 251 -11.96 15.47 4.94
C SER A 251 -11.00 14.95 6.03
N HIS A 252 -9.90 15.67 6.31
CA HIS A 252 -8.72 15.21 7.06
C HIS A 252 -7.93 14.10 6.37
N GLU A 253 -8.28 13.77 5.12
CA GLU A 253 -7.57 12.80 4.27
C GLU A 253 -7.21 13.51 2.97
N ASP A 254 -5.92 13.68 2.71
CA ASP A 254 -5.41 14.38 1.52
C ASP A 254 -5.59 13.56 0.23
N TYR A 255 -5.64 12.23 0.38
CA TYR A 255 -5.78 11.27 -0.71
C TYR A 255 -6.89 10.26 -0.43
N ILE A 256 -7.74 9.98 -1.42
CA ILE A 256 -8.85 9.00 -1.27
C ILE A 256 -8.35 7.61 -0.86
N ILE A 257 -7.12 7.24 -1.26
CA ILE A 257 -6.49 5.96 -0.93
C ILE A 257 -6.10 5.84 0.55
N HIS A 258 -6.15 6.93 1.32
CA HIS A 258 -5.94 6.91 2.78
C HIS A 258 -7.26 6.85 3.56
N ALA A 259 -8.40 7.11 2.92
CA ALA A 259 -9.72 6.92 3.51
C ALA A 259 -10.11 5.43 3.58
N LEU A 260 -9.36 4.64 4.36
CA LEU A 260 -9.50 3.19 4.42
C LEU A 260 -10.37 2.72 5.59
N GLY A 261 -11.16 1.69 5.32
CA GLY A 261 -12.08 1.10 6.28
C GLY A 261 -13.41 1.85 6.40
N PRO A 262 -14.47 1.20 6.92
CA PRO A 262 -15.84 1.71 6.81
C PRO A 262 -16.07 3.09 7.43
N LYS A 263 -15.40 3.40 8.55
CA LYS A 263 -15.53 4.68 9.25
C LYS A 263 -14.92 5.82 8.45
N ALA A 264 -13.67 5.67 7.98
CA ALA A 264 -12.98 6.69 7.20
C ALA A 264 -13.69 6.93 5.86
N GLN A 265 -14.07 5.87 5.15
CA GLN A 265 -14.84 5.95 3.90
C GLN A 265 -16.16 6.72 4.07
N LYS A 266 -16.93 6.40 5.12
CA LYS A 266 -18.19 7.09 5.43
C LYS A 266 -17.96 8.56 5.76
N ASN A 267 -16.94 8.88 6.56
CA ASN A 267 -16.59 10.25 6.91
C ASN A 267 -16.14 11.05 5.69
N TYR A 268 -15.31 10.45 4.83
CA TYR A 268 -14.83 11.05 3.59
C TYR A 268 -15.99 11.44 2.67
N LEU A 269 -16.91 10.50 2.38
CA LEU A 269 -18.10 10.77 1.57
C LEU A 269 -19.01 11.82 2.21
N LYS A 270 -19.27 11.72 3.53
CA LYS A 270 -20.12 12.69 4.24
C LYS A 270 -19.53 14.10 4.20
N ASN A 271 -18.21 14.23 4.39
CA ASN A 271 -17.51 15.51 4.31
C ASN A 271 -17.56 16.07 2.89
N PHE A 272 -17.37 15.23 1.88
CA PHE A 272 -17.53 15.64 0.48
C PHE A 272 -18.92 16.19 0.19
N GLN A 273 -19.97 15.44 0.56
CA GLN A 273 -21.36 15.83 0.37
C GLN A 273 -21.72 17.13 1.10
N LYS A 274 -21.26 17.30 2.34
CA LYS A 274 -21.51 18.51 3.15
C LYS A 274 -20.93 19.78 2.52
N ASN A 275 -19.78 19.67 1.87
CA ASN A 275 -19.08 20.84 1.32
C ASN A 275 -19.59 21.26 -0.08
N ASN A 276 -20.48 20.46 -0.71
CA ASN A 276 -21.17 20.81 -1.96
C ASN A 276 -20.23 21.37 -3.04
N TYR A 277 -19.22 20.58 -3.42
CA TYR A 277 -18.27 20.96 -4.46
C TYR A 277 -18.95 21.05 -5.84
N ASN A 278 -18.58 22.05 -6.63
CA ASN A 278 -19.10 22.26 -7.98
C ASN A 278 -18.23 21.58 -9.04
N VAL A 279 -16.93 21.44 -8.72
CA VAL A 279 -15.92 20.80 -9.57
C VAL A 279 -15.30 19.66 -8.79
N PHE A 280 -15.14 18.52 -9.44
CA PHE A 280 -14.48 17.35 -8.88
C PHE A 280 -13.34 16.94 -9.82
N LEU A 281 -12.19 16.58 -9.25
CA LEU A 281 -10.98 16.24 -9.97
C LEU A 281 -10.51 14.82 -9.60
N THR A 282 -10.16 14.04 -10.61
CA THR A 282 -9.51 12.73 -10.47
C THR A 282 -8.15 12.75 -11.14
N PRO A 283 -7.24 11.80 -10.85
CA PRO A 283 -6.04 11.62 -11.66
C PRO A 283 -6.42 11.52 -13.14
N SER A 284 -5.55 12.05 -14.00
CA SER A 284 -5.80 12.04 -15.44
C SER A 284 -5.77 10.62 -15.99
N ILE A 285 -6.79 10.24 -16.74
CA ILE A 285 -6.77 8.99 -17.51
C ILE A 285 -5.60 8.94 -18.51
N LYS A 286 -5.13 10.09 -19.02
CA LYS A 286 -4.00 10.19 -19.95
C LYS A 286 -2.66 9.85 -19.29
N SER A 287 -2.56 10.03 -17.98
CA SER A 287 -1.32 9.76 -17.24
C SER A 287 -1.12 8.27 -16.96
N SER A 288 -2.17 7.56 -16.56
CA SER A 288 -2.14 6.13 -16.29
C SER A 288 -3.55 5.55 -16.21
N LEU A 289 -3.98 4.88 -17.28
CA LEU A 289 -5.29 4.24 -17.35
C LEU A 289 -5.50 3.21 -16.23
N GLY A 290 -4.52 2.34 -15.98
CA GLY A 290 -4.63 1.29 -14.96
C GLY A 290 -4.77 1.86 -13.55
N TYR A 291 -4.06 2.95 -13.24
CA TYR A 291 -4.16 3.63 -11.95
C TYR A 291 -5.50 4.36 -11.78
N TYR A 292 -5.96 5.05 -12.83
CA TYR A 292 -7.26 5.71 -12.87
C TYR A 292 -8.40 4.73 -12.59
N GLU A 293 -8.42 3.60 -13.30
CA GLU A 293 -9.42 2.56 -13.14
C GLU A 293 -9.32 1.88 -11.77
N TRP A 294 -8.11 1.62 -11.26
CA TRP A 294 -7.92 1.09 -9.91
C TRP A 294 -8.50 2.02 -8.84
N ILE A 295 -8.28 3.34 -8.94
CA ILE A 295 -8.83 4.32 -8.01
C ILE A 295 -10.35 4.30 -8.03
N ILE A 296 -10.95 4.30 -9.22
CA ILE A 296 -12.42 4.29 -9.36
C ILE A 296 -13.01 3.02 -8.76
N ASN A 297 -12.46 1.87 -9.15
CA ASN A 297 -13.00 0.58 -8.78
C ASN A 297 -12.80 0.27 -7.29
N SER A 298 -11.61 0.56 -6.75
CA SER A 298 -11.29 0.33 -5.32
C SER A 298 -12.07 1.25 -4.38
N ASN A 299 -12.52 2.40 -4.87
CA ASN A 299 -13.23 3.41 -4.07
C ASN A 299 -14.66 3.60 -4.57
N TRP A 300 -15.29 2.53 -5.07
CA TRP A 300 -16.63 2.59 -5.66
C TRP A 300 -17.68 3.19 -4.73
N TYR A 301 -17.55 3.00 -3.41
CA TYR A 301 -18.42 3.65 -2.41
C TYR A 301 -18.54 5.18 -2.60
N PHE A 302 -17.45 5.82 -3.05
CA PHE A 302 -17.37 7.25 -3.31
C PHE A 302 -17.69 7.57 -4.76
N PHE A 303 -17.09 6.83 -5.70
CA PHE A 303 -17.27 7.09 -7.13
C PHE A 303 -18.70 6.84 -7.61
N LYS A 304 -19.43 5.93 -6.99
CA LYS A 304 -20.87 5.77 -7.20
C LYS A 304 -21.61 7.11 -7.06
N TYR A 305 -21.38 7.83 -5.96
CA TYR A 305 -21.94 9.17 -5.73
C TYR A 305 -21.49 10.18 -6.79
N ILE A 306 -20.20 10.13 -7.20
CA ILE A 306 -19.70 10.98 -8.27
C ILE A 306 -20.45 10.70 -9.58
N PHE A 307 -20.56 9.45 -10.00
CA PHE A 307 -21.26 9.07 -11.23
C PHE A 307 -22.76 9.36 -11.19
N GLU A 308 -23.39 9.39 -10.03
CA GLU A 308 -24.79 9.81 -9.89
C GLU A 308 -24.97 11.32 -10.10
N HIS A 309 -24.06 12.14 -9.55
CA HIS A 309 -24.26 13.59 -9.40
C HIS A 309 -23.35 14.49 -10.24
N TYR A 310 -22.31 13.94 -10.86
CA TYR A 310 -21.35 14.68 -11.66
C TYR A 310 -21.30 14.09 -13.08
N HIS A 311 -21.05 14.93 -14.08
CA HIS A 311 -20.64 14.49 -15.41
C HIS A 311 -19.18 14.84 -15.65
N TYR A 312 -18.53 13.99 -16.42
CA TYR A 312 -17.25 14.27 -17.03
C TYR A 312 -17.37 15.46 -17.98
N VAL A 313 -16.39 16.36 -17.94
CA VAL A 313 -16.35 17.57 -18.76
C VAL A 313 -15.17 17.56 -19.72
N ASP A 314 -13.99 17.25 -19.21
CA ASP A 314 -12.73 17.42 -19.92
C ASP A 314 -11.60 16.65 -19.23
N THR A 315 -10.50 16.40 -19.95
CA THR A 315 -9.27 15.82 -19.39
C THR A 315 -8.08 16.74 -19.62
N HIS A 316 -7.31 16.93 -18.56
CA HIS A 316 -6.01 17.59 -18.58
C HIS A 316 -4.93 16.54 -18.30
N SER A 317 -3.68 16.77 -18.72
CA SER A 317 -2.54 15.88 -18.40
C SER A 317 -2.42 15.56 -16.91
N TYR A 318 -2.82 16.51 -16.07
CA TYR A 318 -2.81 16.43 -14.62
C TYR A 318 -4.03 15.73 -14.01
N ALA A 319 -5.23 16.08 -14.47
CA ALA A 319 -6.47 15.65 -13.85
C ALA A 319 -7.64 15.63 -14.83
N ASP A 320 -8.59 14.73 -14.61
CA ASP A 320 -9.88 14.78 -15.28
C ASP A 320 -10.84 15.66 -14.49
N ILE A 321 -11.64 16.43 -15.23
CA ILE A 321 -12.51 17.46 -14.68
C ILE A 321 -13.97 17.01 -14.77
N TRP A 322 -14.62 17.02 -13.62
CA TRP A 322 -16.03 16.67 -13.46
C TRP A 322 -16.80 17.87 -12.93
N ARG A 323 -18.06 18.02 -13.38
CA ARG A 323 -18.96 19.06 -12.88
C ARG A 323 -20.23 18.48 -12.33
N LYS A 324 -20.66 19.05 -11.21
CA LYS A 324 -21.94 18.70 -10.60
C LYS A 324 -23.08 19.12 -11.52
N ASP A 325 -24.09 18.27 -11.66
CA ASP A 325 -25.38 18.67 -12.20
C ASP A 325 -26.53 17.95 -11.49
N ASN A 326 -27.76 18.30 -11.87
CA ASN A 326 -28.98 17.77 -11.28
C ASN A 326 -29.65 16.72 -12.17
N LYS A 327 -28.93 16.11 -13.12
CA LYS A 327 -29.51 15.12 -14.03
C LYS A 327 -29.60 13.77 -13.33
N ASN A 328 -30.77 13.13 -13.42
CA ASN A 328 -30.91 11.74 -12.98
C ASN A 328 -30.20 10.82 -13.98
N ARG A 329 -29.18 10.11 -13.50
CA ARG A 329 -28.42 9.13 -14.29
C ARG A 329 -28.79 7.68 -13.97
N ILE A 330 -29.66 7.44 -13.00
CA ILE A 330 -30.09 6.09 -12.64
C ILE A 330 -31.03 5.56 -13.73
N ILE A 331 -30.69 4.38 -14.27
CA ILE A 331 -31.45 3.71 -15.32
C ILE A 331 -32.29 2.59 -14.70
N SER A 332 -33.60 2.63 -14.93
CA SER A 332 -34.49 1.51 -14.63
C SER A 332 -34.51 0.50 -15.79
N SER A 333 -33.95 -0.68 -15.55
CA SER A 333 -34.00 -1.83 -16.47
C SER A 333 -34.14 -3.12 -15.68
N LYS A 334 -34.94 -4.08 -16.20
CA LYS A 334 -34.88 -5.46 -15.72
C LYS A 334 -33.50 -6.04 -16.05
N TYR A 335 -32.98 -6.87 -15.16
CA TYR A 335 -31.67 -7.49 -15.27
C TYR A 335 -31.73 -8.96 -14.86
N SER A 336 -30.79 -9.75 -15.36
CA SER A 336 -30.47 -11.08 -14.88
C SER A 336 -28.99 -11.16 -14.50
N ILE A 337 -28.70 -11.97 -13.48
CA ILE A 337 -27.35 -12.24 -13.00
C ILE A 337 -27.11 -13.74 -13.18
N LEU A 338 -26.02 -14.10 -13.84
CA LEU A 338 -25.54 -15.48 -13.96
C LEU A 338 -24.16 -15.57 -13.32
N THR A 339 -24.03 -16.45 -12.33
CA THR A 339 -22.74 -16.74 -11.69
C THR A 339 -22.25 -18.08 -12.17
N GLN A 340 -21.05 -18.13 -12.73
CA GLN A 340 -20.47 -19.36 -13.27
C GLN A 340 -18.94 -19.36 -13.12
N LYS A 341 -18.34 -20.55 -13.13
CA LYS A 341 -16.88 -20.69 -13.24
C LYS A 341 -16.48 -20.45 -14.69
N ILE A 342 -15.52 -19.57 -14.91
CA ILE A 342 -14.97 -19.26 -16.22
C ILE A 342 -13.48 -19.53 -16.17
N LYS A 343 -13.00 -20.37 -17.10
CA LYS A 343 -11.57 -20.51 -17.34
C LYS A 343 -11.14 -19.35 -18.21
N VAL A 344 -10.36 -18.45 -17.64
CA VAL A 344 -9.77 -17.33 -18.37
C VAL A 344 -8.29 -17.30 -18.01
N THR A 345 -7.43 -17.30 -19.02
CA THR A 345 -6.00 -17.05 -18.84
C THR A 345 -5.79 -15.56 -18.60
N VAL A 346 -6.21 -15.06 -17.44
CA VAL A 346 -5.92 -13.69 -17.04
C VAL A 346 -4.58 -13.71 -16.34
N MET A 347 -3.55 -13.20 -17.01
CA MET A 347 -2.17 -13.19 -16.51
C MET A 347 -1.55 -14.60 -16.45
N GLU A 348 -0.21 -14.67 -16.46
CA GLU A 348 0.52 -15.94 -16.35
C GLU A 348 0.11 -16.70 -15.07
N GLY A 349 -0.60 -17.83 -15.22
CA GLY A 349 -0.83 -18.79 -14.13
C GLY A 349 -2.21 -18.83 -13.48
N VAL A 350 -3.19 -18.02 -13.92
CA VAL A 350 -4.58 -18.11 -13.40
C VAL A 350 -5.39 -19.12 -14.21
N SER A 351 -5.92 -20.18 -13.56
CA SER A 351 -6.62 -21.26 -14.26
C SER A 351 -8.12 -21.36 -13.98
N ASP A 352 -8.63 -20.83 -12.85
CA ASP A 352 -10.05 -20.91 -12.47
C ASP A 352 -10.57 -19.62 -11.80
N ILE A 353 -11.48 -18.91 -12.47
CA ILE A 353 -12.05 -17.63 -12.01
C ILE A 353 -13.58 -17.78 -11.86
N THR A 354 -14.17 -17.10 -10.87
CA THR A 354 -15.63 -16.95 -10.77
C THR A 354 -16.07 -15.73 -11.58
N GLY A 355 -16.85 -15.92 -12.64
CA GLY A 355 -17.47 -14.85 -13.41
C GLY A 355 -18.91 -14.60 -12.99
N ILE A 356 -19.26 -13.33 -12.78
CA ILE A 356 -20.63 -12.86 -12.55
C ILE A 356 -21.03 -12.04 -13.78
N GLU A 357 -21.81 -12.64 -14.67
CA GLU A 357 -22.34 -11.98 -15.86
C GLU A 357 -23.64 -11.24 -15.52
N ILE A 358 -23.72 -9.99 -15.95
CA ILE A 358 -24.90 -9.14 -15.87
C ILE A 358 -25.44 -8.93 -17.28
N LYS A 359 -26.73 -9.23 -17.46
CA LYS A 359 -27.48 -8.97 -18.70
C LYS A 359 -28.70 -8.12 -18.38
N THR A 360 -28.90 -7.05 -19.14
CA THR A 360 -30.08 -6.19 -19.01
C THR A 360 -31.03 -6.38 -20.18
N SER A 361 -32.33 -6.24 -19.89
CA SER A 361 -33.39 -6.34 -20.92
C SER A 361 -33.29 -5.25 -22.01
N LYS A 362 -32.73 -4.09 -21.67
CA LYS A 362 -32.49 -2.98 -22.60
C LYS A 362 -31.02 -2.93 -23.00
N LYS A 363 -30.73 -2.49 -24.22
CA LYS A 363 -29.36 -2.16 -24.67
C LYS A 363 -28.96 -0.83 -24.04
N ILE A 364 -28.20 -0.89 -22.94
CA ILE A 364 -27.76 0.29 -22.19
C ILE A 364 -26.25 0.27 -21.98
N ASN A 365 -25.64 1.44 -22.06
CA ASN A 365 -24.27 1.65 -21.62
C ASN A 365 -24.30 2.30 -20.24
N GLY A 366 -23.57 1.72 -19.30
CA GLY A 366 -23.62 2.17 -17.90
C GLY A 366 -22.68 1.40 -16.99
N ILE A 367 -22.79 1.67 -15.69
CA ILE A 367 -22.12 0.93 -14.64
C ILE A 367 -23.20 0.33 -13.74
N ALA A 368 -23.26 -0.99 -13.66
CA ALA A 368 -24.08 -1.67 -12.67
C ALA A 368 -23.32 -1.70 -11.33
N SER A 369 -23.94 -1.17 -10.28
CA SER A 369 -23.41 -1.34 -8.93
C SER A 369 -23.85 -2.71 -8.40
N LEU A 370 -22.92 -3.66 -8.40
CA LEU A 370 -23.15 -5.04 -8.00
C LEU A 370 -22.81 -5.21 -6.51
N LYS A 371 -23.83 -5.47 -5.70
CA LYS A 371 -23.69 -5.97 -4.33
C LYS A 371 -23.31 -7.44 -4.36
N ILE A 372 -22.21 -7.78 -3.71
CA ILE A 372 -21.75 -9.15 -3.49
C ILE A 372 -21.61 -9.42 -2.00
N LYS A 373 -22.17 -10.53 -1.54
CA LYS A 373 -21.87 -11.11 -0.23
C LYS A 373 -21.03 -12.36 -0.46
N TYR A 374 -19.86 -12.42 0.16
CA TYR A 374 -18.89 -13.47 -0.16
C TYR A 374 -17.98 -13.80 1.02
N LYS A 375 -17.25 -14.90 0.88
CA LYS A 375 -16.13 -15.28 1.74
C LYS A 375 -15.09 -16.10 0.98
N VAL A 376 -13.83 -15.94 1.33
CA VAL A 376 -12.73 -16.83 0.95
C VAL A 376 -12.52 -17.84 2.06
N VAL A 377 -12.33 -19.10 1.67
CA VAL A 377 -11.99 -20.21 2.55
C VAL A 377 -10.61 -20.70 2.18
N ASP A 378 -9.66 -20.54 3.11
CA ASP A 378 -8.32 -21.08 2.96
C ASP A 378 -8.36 -22.61 3.06
N GLN A 379 -7.66 -23.28 2.16
CA GLN A 379 -7.53 -24.73 2.08
C GLN A 379 -6.28 -25.26 2.80
N THR A 380 -5.37 -24.37 3.23
CA THR A 380 -4.13 -24.74 3.92
C THR A 380 -3.98 -23.99 5.25
N PHE A 381 -3.62 -24.73 6.29
CA PHE A 381 -3.28 -24.20 7.61
C PHE A 381 -2.05 -23.28 7.53
N GLY A 382 -2.12 -22.09 8.14
CA GLY A 382 -0.96 -21.19 8.28
C GLY A 382 -0.74 -20.15 7.17
N THR A 383 -1.73 -19.89 6.32
CA THR A 383 -1.70 -18.73 5.40
C THR A 383 -2.01 -17.46 6.19
N ILE A 384 -1.10 -16.48 6.20
CA ILE A 384 -1.25 -15.27 7.01
C ILE A 384 -2.10 -14.21 6.27
N HIS A 385 -2.16 -14.28 4.93
CA HIS A 385 -2.95 -13.37 4.10
C HIS A 385 -3.65 -14.07 2.95
N SER A 386 -4.96 -13.87 2.84
CA SER A 386 -5.73 -14.14 1.63
C SER A 386 -6.68 -12.98 1.33
N ASN A 387 -6.75 -12.62 0.05
CA ASN A 387 -7.57 -11.54 -0.47
C ASN A 387 -8.40 -12.03 -1.65
N ILE A 388 -9.30 -11.18 -2.14
CA ILE A 388 -9.96 -11.38 -3.42
C ILE A 388 -9.44 -10.34 -4.39
N GLY A 389 -8.92 -10.80 -5.53
CA GLY A 389 -8.72 -9.95 -6.70
C GLY A 389 -10.00 -9.89 -7.53
N ILE A 390 -10.34 -8.69 -7.98
CA ILE A 390 -11.49 -8.41 -8.83
C ILE A 390 -11.04 -7.70 -10.08
N ILE A 391 -11.61 -8.13 -11.20
CA ILE A 391 -11.49 -7.47 -12.50
C ILE A 391 -12.91 -7.25 -13.02
N SER A 392 -13.30 -5.99 -13.24
CA SER A 392 -14.54 -5.68 -13.96
C SER A 392 -14.22 -5.54 -15.45
N ALA A 393 -14.79 -6.39 -16.29
CA ALA A 393 -14.47 -6.44 -17.72
C ALA A 393 -15.73 -6.55 -18.60
N LEU A 394 -15.63 -6.09 -19.85
CA LEU A 394 -16.69 -6.29 -20.84
C LEU A 394 -16.61 -7.70 -21.45
N PRO A 395 -17.75 -8.36 -21.79
CA PRO A 395 -17.78 -9.72 -22.35
C PRO A 395 -16.86 -9.96 -23.56
N ASP A 396 -16.61 -8.94 -24.38
CA ASP A 396 -15.76 -9.05 -25.56
C ASP A 396 -14.26 -8.88 -25.22
N GLU A 397 -13.91 -8.21 -24.11
CA GLU A 397 -12.53 -8.05 -23.62
C GLU A 397 -11.95 -9.35 -23.04
N PHE A 398 -12.82 -10.33 -22.77
CA PHE A 398 -12.43 -11.70 -22.42
C PHE A 398 -11.69 -12.42 -23.55
N ALA A 399 -11.80 -11.94 -24.80
CA ALA A 399 -11.18 -12.56 -25.97
C ALA A 399 -9.68 -12.21 -26.13
N GLY A 400 -8.96 -11.95 -25.02
CA GLY A 400 -7.49 -11.97 -25.00
C GLY A 400 -6.76 -10.70 -24.56
N LYS A 401 -7.44 -9.70 -23.98
CA LYS A 401 -6.78 -8.49 -23.42
C LYS A 401 -7.45 -7.95 -22.16
N ALA A 402 -7.71 -8.81 -21.16
CA ALA A 402 -8.05 -8.32 -19.82
C ALA A 402 -6.77 -7.76 -19.17
N GLY A 403 -6.46 -6.50 -19.43
CA GLY A 403 -5.21 -5.88 -19.00
C GLY A 403 -5.44 -4.45 -18.52
N SER A 404 -5.59 -4.27 -17.20
CA SER A 404 -4.73 -3.37 -16.39
C SER A 404 -5.34 -2.96 -15.04
N SER A 405 -6.64 -3.16 -14.79
CA SER A 405 -7.33 -2.60 -13.62
C SER A 405 -7.99 -3.64 -12.71
N TYR A 406 -7.14 -4.30 -11.95
CA TYR A 406 -7.51 -5.18 -10.86
C TYR A 406 -7.59 -4.38 -9.56
N PHE A 407 -8.52 -4.73 -8.69
CA PHE A 407 -8.58 -4.19 -7.33
C PHE A 407 -8.94 -5.29 -6.34
N ASN A 408 -8.74 -5.01 -5.06
CA ASN A 408 -8.89 -6.01 -4.02
C ASN A 408 -10.10 -5.73 -3.13
N LEU A 409 -10.65 -6.81 -2.60
CA LEU A 409 -11.57 -6.78 -1.48
C LEU A 409 -11.02 -7.61 -0.31
N PRO A 410 -11.48 -7.35 0.93
CA PRO A 410 -11.09 -8.19 2.07
C PRO A 410 -11.58 -9.62 1.90
N ILE A 411 -11.06 -10.53 2.72
CA ILE A 411 -11.34 -11.97 2.69
C ILE A 411 -12.85 -12.34 2.79
N LYS A 412 -13.67 -11.50 3.40
CA LYS A 412 -15.12 -11.71 3.54
C LYS A 412 -15.84 -10.39 3.73
N GLY A 413 -17.13 -10.37 3.36
CA GLY A 413 -17.99 -9.23 3.66
C GLY A 413 -19.11 -9.06 2.64
N GLU A 414 -19.73 -7.89 2.71
CA GLU A 414 -20.66 -7.38 1.72
C GLU A 414 -20.08 -6.10 1.12
N TYR A 415 -19.89 -6.09 -0.20
CA TYR A 415 -19.29 -4.97 -0.93
C TYR A 415 -20.10 -4.65 -2.17
N GLU A 416 -20.14 -3.36 -2.53
CA GLU A 416 -20.61 -2.89 -3.84
C GLU A 416 -19.40 -2.71 -4.75
N ILE A 417 -19.44 -3.33 -5.94
CA ILE A 417 -18.41 -3.19 -6.97
C ILE A 417 -19.01 -2.68 -8.28
N PRO A 418 -18.24 -1.92 -9.09
CA PRO A 418 -18.69 -1.50 -10.40
C PRO A 418 -18.58 -2.65 -11.39
N VAL A 419 -19.60 -2.78 -12.25
CA VAL A 419 -19.56 -3.64 -13.44
C VAL A 419 -19.94 -2.83 -14.65
N TYR A 420 -18.98 -2.58 -15.54
CA TYR A 420 -19.20 -1.83 -16.77
C TYR A 420 -20.11 -2.62 -17.72
N LEU A 421 -21.16 -1.96 -18.23
CA LEU A 421 -22.13 -2.51 -19.17
C LEU A 421 -21.93 -1.86 -20.54
N ASN A 422 -21.77 -2.69 -21.57
CA ASN A 422 -21.80 -2.28 -22.98
C ASN A 422 -22.96 -3.00 -23.67
N ASN A 423 -23.87 -2.25 -24.29
CA ASN A 423 -25.09 -2.78 -24.90
C ASN A 423 -25.88 -3.72 -23.97
N GLY A 424 -25.88 -3.42 -22.67
CA GLY A 424 -26.59 -4.17 -21.65
C GLY A 424 -25.91 -5.44 -21.16
N LYS A 425 -24.61 -5.64 -21.45
CA LYS A 425 -23.85 -6.79 -20.96
C LYS A 425 -22.56 -6.35 -20.28
N GLY A 426 -22.23 -7.00 -19.17
CA GLY A 426 -21.01 -6.76 -18.39
C GLY A 426 -20.66 -7.98 -17.55
N VAL A 427 -19.40 -8.10 -17.13
CA VAL A 427 -18.95 -9.24 -16.31
C VAL A 427 -17.99 -8.77 -15.22
N ALA A 428 -18.21 -9.23 -14.00
CA ALA A 428 -17.21 -9.16 -12.93
C ALA A 428 -16.49 -10.50 -12.81
N LEU A 429 -15.17 -10.47 -12.83
CA LEU A 429 -14.30 -11.61 -12.57
C LEU A 429 -13.74 -11.52 -11.16
N LEU A 430 -13.96 -12.56 -10.37
CA LEU A 430 -13.51 -12.65 -8.99
C LEU A 430 -12.64 -13.90 -8.83
N PHE A 431 -11.48 -13.74 -8.23
CA PHE A 431 -10.58 -14.85 -7.90
C PHE A 431 -10.01 -14.66 -6.50
N PRO A 432 -10.00 -15.72 -5.67
CA PRO A 432 -9.31 -15.67 -4.39
C PRO A 432 -7.80 -15.74 -4.63
N PHE A 433 -7.02 -15.11 -3.76
CA PHE A 433 -5.57 -15.17 -3.78
C PHE A 433 -5.05 -15.56 -2.39
N PRO A 434 -4.13 -16.54 -2.28
CA PRO A 434 -3.52 -17.34 -3.35
C PRO A 434 -4.47 -18.42 -3.93
N GLN A 435 -4.56 -18.53 -5.25
CA GLN A 435 -5.57 -19.35 -5.96
C GLN A 435 -5.47 -20.86 -5.68
N ASN A 436 -4.24 -21.38 -5.55
CA ASN A 436 -4.01 -22.80 -5.29
C ASN A 436 -4.26 -23.23 -3.84
N LYS A 437 -4.58 -22.27 -2.95
CA LYS A 437 -4.78 -22.51 -1.52
C LYS A 437 -6.07 -21.88 -1.00
N SER A 438 -6.90 -21.32 -1.86
CA SER A 438 -8.05 -20.52 -1.44
C SER A 438 -9.24 -20.79 -2.35
N ASN A 439 -10.44 -20.92 -1.77
CA ASN A 439 -11.68 -21.03 -2.53
C ASN A 439 -12.60 -19.85 -2.26
N LEU A 440 -13.24 -19.34 -3.31
CA LEU A 440 -14.19 -18.24 -3.24
C LEU A 440 -15.63 -18.78 -3.20
N ILE A 441 -16.37 -18.42 -2.16
CA ILE A 441 -17.79 -18.69 -2.01
C ILE A 441 -18.56 -17.37 -2.16
N ILE A 442 -19.46 -17.32 -3.14
CA ILE A 442 -20.42 -16.23 -3.32
C ILE A 442 -21.73 -16.66 -2.66
N GLU A 443 -22.14 -15.92 -1.63
CA GLU A 443 -23.36 -16.21 -0.87
C GLU A 443 -24.58 -15.54 -1.51
N SER A 444 -24.42 -14.32 -2.04
CA SER A 444 -25.49 -13.63 -2.77
C SER A 444 -24.94 -12.55 -3.69
N THR A 445 -25.72 -12.24 -4.73
CA THR A 445 -25.48 -11.17 -5.70
C THR A 445 -26.76 -10.37 -5.94
N LYS A 446 -26.65 -9.06 -6.01
CA LYS A 446 -27.78 -8.17 -6.33
C LYS A 446 -27.27 -6.89 -6.98
N ILE A 447 -27.98 -6.39 -7.99
CA ILE A 447 -27.73 -5.04 -8.51
C ILE A 447 -28.45 -4.05 -7.61
N SER A 448 -27.73 -3.08 -7.04
CA SER A 448 -28.35 -1.98 -6.29
C SER A 448 -28.97 -0.97 -7.25
N GLU A 449 -28.24 -0.62 -8.30
CA GLU A 449 -28.68 0.29 -9.36
C GLU A 449 -27.79 0.20 -10.59
N ILE A 450 -28.23 0.84 -11.68
CA ILE A 450 -27.45 1.00 -12.90
C ILE A 450 -27.33 2.48 -13.19
N ILE A 451 -26.10 2.99 -13.27
CA ILE A 451 -25.81 4.38 -13.53
C ILE A 451 -25.45 4.55 -15.00
N LYS A 452 -26.07 5.51 -15.68
CA LYS A 452 -25.75 5.85 -17.07
C LYS A 452 -24.31 6.35 -17.17
N TYR A 453 -23.53 5.70 -18.01
CA TYR A 453 -22.13 6.01 -18.22
C TYR A 453 -21.71 5.54 -19.61
N ASP A 454 -21.04 6.41 -20.35
CA ASP A 454 -20.55 6.07 -21.69
C ASP A 454 -19.03 5.93 -21.66
N TYR A 455 -18.58 4.70 -21.42
CA TYR A 455 -17.17 4.34 -21.31
C TYR A 455 -16.35 4.73 -22.54
N LYS A 456 -16.95 4.68 -23.75
CA LYS A 456 -16.26 4.97 -25.01
C LYS A 456 -15.89 6.44 -25.18
N ASN A 457 -16.62 7.35 -24.53
CA ASN A 457 -16.31 8.78 -24.61
C ASN A 457 -15.07 9.14 -23.78
N ILE A 458 -14.66 8.28 -22.85
CA ILE A 458 -13.53 8.52 -21.94
C ILE A 458 -12.29 7.74 -22.38
N SER A 459 -12.45 6.53 -22.94
CA SER A 459 -11.31 5.71 -23.40
C SER A 459 -10.75 6.10 -24.79
N ASN A 460 -11.49 6.88 -25.59
CA ASN A 460 -11.10 7.28 -26.95
C ASN A 460 -10.59 8.74 -27.05
N GLN A 461 -10.40 9.44 -25.93
CA GLN A 461 -9.89 10.83 -25.82
C GLN A 461 -8.54 10.86 -25.12
#